data_AF-A0A2N9FCU0-F1
#
_entry.id   AF-A0A2N9FCU0-F1
#
_cell.length_a   1.000
_cell.length_b   1.000
_cell.length_c   1.000
_cell.angle_alpha   90.00
_cell.angle_beta   90.00
_cell.angle_gamma   90.00
#
_symmetry.space_group_name_H-M   'P 1'
#
loop_
_entity.id
_entity.type
_entity.pdbx_description
1 polymer ?
#
loop_
_entity_poly.entity_id
_entity_poly.type
_entity_poly.pdbx_seq_one_letter_code
_entity_poly.pdbx_strand_id
1 'polypeptide(L)'
;MLEVGNGGMTTEEYRAHFSIWVLAKAPLLIGCDVRAMDNVTFELLSNTEVIAVNQDKVGVQGKKVKQDGDLEVWAAPLSNNEVAIVLWNKGSSNATVTVYWSDIGLKPATVVSARNLWAHSTQSSVKGQLSANLESHACKMYVLTPQ
;
A
#
# COMPACT_ATOMS: atom_id res chain seq x y z
N MET A 1 1.98 17.62 3.44
CA MET A 1 0.86 17.67 2.46
C MET A 1 1.19 16.65 1.38
N LEU A 2 0.21 16.27 0.56
CA LEU A 2 0.42 15.34 -0.55
C LEU A 2 0.96 16.10 -1.76
N GLU A 3 2.04 15.62 -2.35
CA GLU A 3 2.67 16.21 -3.55
C GLU A 3 2.15 15.60 -4.87
N VAL A 4 1.21 14.65 -4.78
CA VAL A 4 0.63 13.95 -5.94
C VAL A 4 0.10 14.94 -6.96
N GLY A 5 0.65 14.91 -8.18
CA GLY A 5 0.25 15.79 -9.29
C GLY A 5 1.13 17.03 -9.50
N ASN A 6 2.17 17.26 -8.69
CA ASN A 6 3.04 18.44 -8.82
C ASN A 6 4.21 18.28 -9.82
N GLY A 7 4.20 17.21 -10.64
CA GLY A 7 5.19 16.96 -11.70
C GLY A 7 6.62 16.56 -11.27
N GLY A 8 6.96 16.60 -9.98
CA GLY A 8 8.32 16.29 -9.50
C GLY A 8 8.65 14.81 -9.29
N MET A 9 7.68 13.92 -9.49
CA MET A 9 7.80 12.48 -9.30
C MET A 9 7.06 11.73 -10.41
N THR A 10 7.46 10.48 -10.64
CA THR A 10 6.77 9.53 -11.50
C THR A 10 5.44 9.07 -10.88
N THR A 11 4.57 8.48 -11.69
CA THR A 11 3.30 7.89 -11.21
C THR A 11 3.52 6.84 -10.11
N GLU A 12 4.56 6.01 -10.24
CA GLU A 12 4.84 4.96 -9.26
C GLU A 12 5.36 5.53 -7.94
N GLU A 13 6.17 6.58 -7.99
CA GLU A 13 6.60 7.31 -6.80
C GLU A 13 5.42 8.01 -6.11
N TYR A 14 4.51 8.63 -6.87
CA TYR A 14 3.28 9.19 -6.30
C TYR A 14 2.37 8.13 -5.68
N ARG A 15 2.25 6.96 -6.33
CA ARG A 15 1.51 5.81 -5.79
C ARG A 15 2.11 5.34 -4.47
N ALA A 16 3.44 5.24 -4.39
CA ALA A 16 4.16 4.88 -3.16
C ALA A 16 4.00 5.95 -2.06
N HIS A 17 4.18 7.22 -2.41
CA HIS A 17 3.99 8.36 -1.52
C HIS A 17 2.59 8.34 -0.89
N PHE A 18 1.55 8.22 -1.70
CA PHE A 18 0.17 8.18 -1.21
C PHE A 18 -0.12 6.93 -0.39
N SER A 19 0.34 5.75 -0.83
CA SER A 19 0.16 4.48 -0.11
C SER A 19 0.76 4.53 1.30
N ILE A 20 1.96 5.09 1.44
CA ILE A 20 2.61 5.25 2.75
C ILE A 20 1.90 6.30 3.61
N TRP A 21 1.49 7.44 3.04
CA TRP A 21 0.69 8.46 3.76
C TRP A 21 -0.60 7.87 4.34
N VAL A 22 -1.29 7.10 3.50
CA VAL A 22 -2.54 6.40 3.83
C VAL A 22 -2.32 5.42 4.96
N LEU A 23 -1.36 4.51 4.81
CA LEU A 23 -1.07 3.46 5.79
C LEU A 23 -0.59 4.04 7.12
N ALA A 24 0.18 5.14 7.07
CA ALA A 24 0.66 5.85 8.25
C ALA A 24 -0.43 6.68 8.96
N LYS A 25 -1.70 6.62 8.51
CA LYS A 25 -2.82 7.42 9.05
C LYS A 25 -2.54 8.92 9.06
N ALA A 26 -1.73 9.39 8.10
CA ALA A 26 -1.41 10.80 7.99
C ALA A 26 -2.63 11.59 7.47
N PRO A 27 -2.74 12.89 7.79
CA PRO A 27 -3.71 13.78 7.16
C PRO A 27 -3.53 13.83 5.63
N LEU A 28 -4.60 13.52 4.90
CA LEU A 28 -4.62 13.49 3.42
C LEU A 28 -5.00 14.88 2.86
N LEU A 29 -4.08 15.84 3.00
CA LEU A 29 -4.27 17.19 2.47
C LEU A 29 -3.65 17.30 1.07
N ILE A 30 -4.49 17.44 0.04
CA ILE A 30 -4.08 17.59 -1.36
C ILE A 30 -3.32 18.91 -1.55
N GLY A 31 -2.12 18.84 -2.12
CA GLY A 31 -1.24 19.98 -2.35
C GLY A 31 -1.10 20.42 -3.82
N CYS A 32 -1.81 19.79 -4.77
CA CYS A 32 -1.76 20.12 -6.19
C CYS A 32 -2.90 21.05 -6.65
N ASP A 33 -2.82 21.57 -7.88
CA ASP A 33 -3.90 22.36 -8.48
C ASP A 33 -5.06 21.45 -8.93
N VAL A 34 -6.09 21.33 -8.09
CA VAL A 34 -7.28 20.52 -8.36
C VAL A 34 -8.11 21.00 -9.57
N ARG A 35 -7.89 22.22 -10.07
CA ARG A 35 -8.58 22.76 -11.25
C ARG A 35 -7.99 22.24 -12.57
N ALA A 36 -6.77 21.70 -12.51
CA ALA A 36 -5.98 21.31 -13.67
C ALA A 36 -5.30 19.95 -13.48
N MET A 37 -5.85 19.07 -12.64
CA MET A 37 -5.30 17.74 -12.44
C MET A 37 -5.53 16.85 -13.67
N ASP A 38 -4.53 16.04 -14.00
CA ASP A 38 -4.68 15.02 -15.04
C ASP A 38 -5.43 13.79 -14.52
N ASN A 39 -5.83 12.90 -15.44
CA ASN A 39 -6.58 11.70 -15.10
C ASN A 39 -5.78 10.78 -14.16
N VAL A 40 -4.47 10.68 -14.32
CA VAL A 40 -3.61 9.82 -13.50
C VAL A 40 -3.59 10.32 -12.04
N THR A 41 -3.41 11.62 -11.84
CA THR A 41 -3.46 12.27 -10.53
C THR A 41 -4.83 12.09 -9.90
N PHE A 42 -5.90 12.27 -10.68
CA PHE A 42 -7.27 12.07 -10.19
C PHE A 42 -7.50 10.62 -9.76
N GLU A 43 -7.11 9.64 -10.58
CA GLU A 43 -7.22 8.21 -10.26
C GLU A 43 -6.46 7.84 -8.98
N LEU A 44 -5.26 8.37 -8.77
CA LEU A 44 -4.49 8.15 -7.55
C LEU A 44 -5.19 8.72 -6.32
N LEU A 45 -5.60 9.98 -6.38
CA LEU A 45 -6.17 10.70 -5.23
C LEU A 45 -7.63 10.33 -4.93
N SER A 46 -8.36 9.77 -5.89
CA SER A 46 -9.78 9.38 -5.74
C SER A 46 -10.00 7.90 -5.45
N ASN A 47 -8.94 7.09 -5.33
CA ASN A 47 -9.07 5.67 -5.04
C ASN A 47 -9.69 5.43 -3.65
N THR A 48 -10.97 5.05 -3.65
CA THR A 48 -11.77 4.88 -2.44
C THR A 48 -11.32 3.71 -1.56
N GLU A 49 -10.78 2.64 -2.14
CA GLU A 49 -10.24 1.51 -1.37
C GLU A 49 -8.98 1.91 -0.60
N VAL A 50 -8.11 2.68 -1.23
CA VAL A 50 -6.91 3.23 -0.58
C VAL A 50 -7.30 4.24 0.51
N ILE A 51 -8.22 5.17 0.22
CA ILE A 51 -8.72 6.13 1.22
C ILE A 51 -9.37 5.41 2.41
N ALA A 52 -10.14 4.33 2.17
CA ALA A 52 -10.77 3.55 3.24
C ALA A 52 -9.74 2.98 4.22
N VAL A 53 -8.55 2.59 3.76
CA VAL A 53 -7.46 2.17 4.66
C VAL A 53 -7.02 3.33 5.55
N ASN A 54 -6.88 4.56 5.05
CA ASN A 54 -6.55 5.71 5.89
C ASN A 54 -7.66 6.00 6.91
N GLN A 55 -8.92 5.91 6.47
CA GLN A 55 -10.11 6.24 7.26
C GLN A 55 -10.63 5.08 8.13
N ASP A 56 -9.97 3.91 8.12
CA ASP A 56 -10.40 2.77 8.93
C ASP A 56 -10.51 3.16 10.42
N LYS A 57 -11.65 2.79 11.02
CA LYS A 57 -12.11 3.20 12.36
C LYS A 57 -11.20 2.76 13.50
N VAL A 58 -10.35 1.74 13.31
CA VAL A 58 -9.39 1.33 14.33
C VAL A 58 -8.31 2.41 14.51
N GLY A 59 -8.04 3.20 13.47
CA GLY A 59 -7.17 4.38 13.58
C GLY A 59 -5.70 4.06 13.91
N VAL A 60 -5.29 2.79 13.80
CA VAL A 60 -3.92 2.39 14.10
C VAL A 60 -3.00 2.77 12.94
N GLN A 61 -1.96 3.52 13.27
CA GLN A 61 -0.90 3.87 12.34
C GLN A 61 -0.09 2.64 11.93
N GLY A 62 0.07 2.45 10.62
CA GLY A 62 0.96 1.44 10.08
C GLY A 62 2.43 1.75 10.30
N LYS A 63 3.24 0.69 10.33
CA LYS A 63 4.68 0.77 10.55
C LYS A 63 5.42 -0.15 9.59
N LYS A 64 6.70 0.14 9.40
CA LYS A 64 7.63 -0.77 8.72
C LYS A 64 7.79 -2.03 9.59
N VAL A 65 7.54 -3.19 9.00
CA VAL A 65 7.66 -4.49 9.68
C VAL A 65 8.86 -5.30 9.19
N LYS A 66 9.36 -5.00 7.98
CA LYS A 66 10.52 -5.65 7.39
C LYS A 66 11.25 -4.69 6.46
N GLN A 67 12.57 -4.81 6.45
CA GLN A 67 13.44 -4.10 5.52
C GLN A 67 14.59 -5.02 5.11
N ASP A 68 14.84 -5.13 3.81
CA ASP A 68 15.97 -5.83 3.22
C ASP A 68 16.61 -4.92 2.16
N GLY A 69 17.69 -4.23 2.54
CA GLY A 69 18.24 -3.12 1.74
C GLY A 69 17.19 -2.04 1.47
N ASP A 70 16.89 -1.83 0.19
CA ASP A 70 15.89 -0.88 -0.29
C ASP A 70 14.47 -1.46 -0.39
N LEU A 71 14.28 -2.74 -0.06
CA LEU A 71 12.98 -3.40 -0.11
C LEU A 71 12.31 -3.32 1.25
N GLU A 72 11.15 -2.71 1.32
CA GLU A 72 10.41 -2.49 2.56
C GLU A 72 9.04 -3.16 2.53
N VAL A 73 8.62 -3.68 3.68
CA VAL A 73 7.24 -4.08 3.94
C VAL A 73 6.71 -3.22 5.08
N TRP A 74 5.58 -2.58 4.84
CA TRP A 74 4.82 -1.86 5.86
C TRP A 74 3.48 -2.55 6.09
N ALA A 75 2.99 -2.51 7.33
CA ALA A 75 1.71 -3.10 7.68
C ALA A 75 0.97 -2.31 8.75
N ALA A 76 -0.36 -2.40 8.73
CA ALA A 76 -1.27 -1.89 9.74
C ALA A 76 -2.42 -2.87 9.97
N PRO A 77 -2.82 -3.17 11.22
CA PRO A 77 -4.09 -3.83 11.46
C PRO A 77 -5.24 -2.86 11.11
N LEU A 78 -6.31 -3.40 10.54
CA LEU A 78 -7.55 -2.69 10.26
C LEU A 78 -8.69 -3.28 11.11
N SER A 79 -9.89 -2.74 10.95
CA SER A 79 -11.09 -3.36 11.49
C SER A 79 -11.33 -4.76 10.89
N ASN A 80 -12.22 -5.54 11.53
CA ASN A 80 -12.61 -6.88 11.08
C ASN A 80 -11.45 -7.90 10.97
N ASN A 81 -10.38 -7.72 11.76
CA ASN A 81 -9.17 -8.55 11.73
C ASN A 81 -8.44 -8.55 10.37
N GLU A 82 -8.67 -7.53 9.54
CA GLU A 82 -7.95 -7.32 8.30
C GLU A 82 -6.56 -6.71 8.55
N VAL A 83 -5.66 -6.89 7.59
CA VAL A 83 -4.32 -6.28 7.63
C VAL A 83 -4.06 -5.57 6.32
N ALA A 84 -3.83 -4.26 6.37
CA ALA A 84 -3.29 -3.52 5.24
C ALA A 84 -1.77 -3.71 5.17
N ILE A 85 -1.26 -3.93 3.97
CA ILE A 85 0.18 -4.03 3.72
C ILE A 85 0.58 -3.17 2.52
N VAL A 86 1.81 -2.66 2.55
CA VAL A 86 2.47 -2.04 1.40
C VAL A 86 3.80 -2.75 1.19
N LEU A 87 3.97 -3.33 0.01
CA LEU A 87 5.25 -3.85 -0.49
C LEU A 87 5.88 -2.73 -1.32
N TRP A 88 7.07 -2.27 -0.94
CA TRP A 88 7.69 -1.10 -1.55
C TRP A 88 9.13 -1.40 -1.95
N ASN A 89 9.44 -1.18 -3.22
CA ASN A 89 10.80 -1.17 -3.72
C ASN A 89 11.29 0.27 -3.79
N LYS A 90 12.23 0.67 -2.91
CA LYS A 90 12.88 1.99 -2.97
C LYS A 90 14.14 2.00 -3.84
N GLY A 91 14.55 0.83 -4.33
CA GLY A 91 15.76 0.66 -5.11
C GLY A 91 15.56 1.14 -6.54
N SER A 92 16.69 1.31 -7.24
CA SER A 92 16.76 1.86 -8.59
C SER A 92 16.55 0.82 -9.71
N SER A 93 16.14 -0.40 -9.37
CA SER A 93 15.96 -1.51 -10.32
C SER A 93 14.81 -2.42 -9.90
N ASN A 94 14.30 -3.22 -10.84
CA ASN A 94 13.22 -4.16 -10.56
C ASN A 94 13.66 -5.19 -9.49
N ALA A 95 12.80 -5.41 -8.48
CA ALA A 95 13.03 -6.36 -7.41
C ALA A 95 11.74 -7.05 -6.95
N THR A 96 11.88 -8.23 -6.35
CA THR A 96 10.77 -8.95 -5.74
C THR A 96 10.73 -8.68 -4.24
N VAL A 97 9.61 -8.12 -3.77
CA VAL A 97 9.36 -7.89 -2.34
C VAL A 97 8.40 -8.96 -1.82
N THR A 98 8.73 -9.56 -0.68
CA THR A 98 7.93 -10.63 -0.05
C THR A 98 7.62 -10.31 1.40
N VAL A 99 6.34 -10.37 1.75
CA VAL A 99 5.84 -10.37 3.13
C VAL A 99 5.51 -11.80 3.55
N TYR A 100 5.96 -12.19 4.74
CA TYR A 100 5.55 -13.42 5.39
C TYR A 100 4.48 -13.13 6.45
N TRP A 101 3.59 -14.08 6.70
CA TRP A 101 2.56 -13.96 7.75
C TRP A 101 3.15 -13.70 9.13
N SER A 102 4.33 -14.26 9.41
CA SER A 102 5.09 -13.98 10.63
C SER A 102 5.48 -12.50 10.80
N ASP A 103 5.68 -11.77 9.70
CA ASP A 103 6.08 -10.36 9.73
C ASP A 103 4.92 -9.45 10.16
N ILE A 104 3.68 -9.91 9.93
CA ILE A 104 2.45 -9.12 10.10
C ILE A 104 1.49 -9.71 11.14
N GLY A 105 1.96 -10.64 11.98
CA GLY A 105 1.19 -11.20 13.09
C GLY A 105 0.11 -12.20 12.69
N LEU A 106 0.12 -12.71 11.45
CA LEU A 106 -0.74 -13.79 11.01
C LEU A 106 -0.07 -15.15 11.27
N LYS A 107 -0.87 -16.19 11.53
CA LYS A 107 -0.33 -17.55 11.66
C LYS A 107 0.06 -18.06 10.26
N PRO A 108 1.16 -18.81 10.09
CA PRO A 108 1.57 -19.33 8.77
C PRO A 108 0.49 -20.18 8.07
N ALA A 109 -0.39 -20.83 8.83
CA ALA A 109 -1.48 -21.63 8.30
C ALA A 109 -2.71 -20.81 7.87
N THR A 110 -2.79 -19.53 8.23
CA THR A 110 -3.92 -18.65 7.88
C THR A 110 -4.02 -18.49 6.37
N VAL A 111 -5.23 -18.72 5.85
CA VAL A 111 -5.60 -18.47 4.46
C VAL A 111 -6.26 -17.09 4.42
N VAL A 112 -5.89 -16.26 3.45
CA VAL A 112 -6.46 -14.92 3.28
C VAL A 112 -6.93 -14.72 1.84
N SER A 113 -7.90 -13.83 1.67
CA SER A 113 -8.11 -13.14 0.40
C SER A 113 -7.25 -11.89 0.38
N ALA A 114 -6.40 -11.73 -0.63
CA ALA A 114 -5.53 -10.56 -0.80
C ALA A 114 -6.10 -9.64 -1.88
N ARG A 115 -6.67 -8.50 -1.48
CA ARG A 115 -7.20 -7.46 -2.38
C ARG A 115 -6.08 -6.48 -2.72
N ASN A 116 -5.66 -6.41 -3.98
CA ASN A 116 -4.77 -5.34 -4.46
C ASN A 116 -5.61 -4.08 -4.73
N LEU A 117 -5.36 -3.03 -3.93
CA LEU A 117 -6.17 -1.81 -3.94
C LEU A 117 -5.92 -0.94 -5.18
N TRP A 118 -4.74 -1.06 -5.78
CA TRP A 118 -4.37 -0.29 -6.97
C TRP A 118 -4.80 -0.98 -8.27
N ALA A 119 -4.75 -2.31 -8.31
CA ALA A 119 -5.19 -3.10 -9.46
C ALA A 119 -6.67 -3.50 -9.40
N HIS A 120 -7.37 -3.17 -8.30
CA HIS A 120 -8.77 -3.55 -8.04
C HIS A 120 -9.06 -5.03 -8.28
N SER A 121 -8.09 -5.90 -7.93
CA SER A 121 -8.16 -7.34 -8.15
C SER A 121 -7.92 -8.11 -6.85
N THR A 122 -8.52 -9.29 -6.73
CA THR A 122 -8.43 -10.11 -5.53
C THR A 122 -7.80 -11.44 -5.86
N GLN A 123 -6.75 -11.81 -5.14
CA GLN A 123 -6.20 -13.15 -5.13
C GLN A 123 -6.74 -13.90 -3.92
N SER A 124 -7.58 -14.90 -4.16
CA SER A 124 -8.14 -15.74 -3.11
C SER A 124 -7.16 -16.82 -2.66
N SER A 125 -7.34 -17.29 -1.43
CA SER A 125 -6.66 -18.46 -0.88
C SER A 125 -5.13 -18.34 -0.78
N VAL A 126 -4.63 -17.14 -0.51
CA VAL A 126 -3.20 -16.89 -0.28
C VAL A 126 -2.81 -17.38 1.11
N LYS A 127 -1.65 -18.05 1.23
CA LYS A 127 -1.22 -18.68 2.47
C LYS A 127 0.28 -18.47 2.71
N GLY A 128 0.65 -18.20 3.96
CA GLY A 128 2.03 -18.13 4.45
C GLY A 128 2.79 -16.86 4.03
N GLN A 129 2.65 -16.41 2.80
CA GLN A 129 3.34 -15.24 2.26
C GLN A 129 2.60 -14.64 1.05
N LEU A 130 3.00 -13.41 0.70
CA LEU A 130 2.65 -12.77 -0.56
C LEU A 130 3.89 -12.09 -1.15
N SER A 131 4.13 -12.30 -2.44
CA SER A 131 5.28 -11.74 -3.16
C SER A 131 4.80 -10.89 -4.34
N ALA A 132 5.52 -9.81 -4.61
CA ALA A 132 5.30 -8.96 -5.78
C ALA A 132 6.62 -8.58 -6.43
N ASN A 133 6.70 -8.74 -7.75
CA ASN A 133 7.71 -8.10 -8.58
C ASN A 133 7.32 -6.62 -8.78
N LEU A 134 8.25 -5.71 -8.49
CA LEU A 134 8.06 -4.26 -8.47
C LEU A 134 9.18 -3.58 -9.24
N GLU A 135 8.82 -2.68 -10.15
CA GLU A 135 9.76 -1.77 -10.80
C GLU A 135 10.44 -0.84 -9.79
N SER A 136 11.46 -0.11 -10.25
CA SER A 136 12.13 0.93 -9.46
C SER A 136 11.11 1.88 -8.84
N HIS A 137 11.24 2.13 -7.54
CA HIS A 137 10.41 3.06 -6.75
C HIS A 137 8.92 2.69 -6.64
N ALA A 138 8.48 1.58 -7.24
CA ALA A 138 7.09 1.17 -7.26
C ALA A 138 6.65 0.48 -5.96
N CYS A 139 5.35 0.51 -5.70
CA CYS A 139 4.74 -0.22 -4.60
C CYS A 139 3.52 -1.02 -5.03
N LYS A 140 3.14 -2.01 -4.23
CA LYS A 140 1.79 -2.58 -4.24
C LYS A 140 1.19 -2.51 -2.85
N MET A 141 -0.08 -2.15 -2.80
CA MET A 141 -0.85 -2.03 -1.56
C MET A 141 -1.96 -3.07 -1.57
N TYR A 142 -2.09 -3.80 -0.47
CA TYR A 142 -3.11 -4.82 -0.32
C TYR A 142 -3.87 -4.67 0.99
N VAL A 143 -5.12 -5.11 1.00
CA VAL A 143 -5.83 -5.53 2.22
C VAL A 143 -5.91 -7.04 2.22
N LEU A 144 -5.51 -7.64 3.34
CA LEU A 144 -5.58 -9.08 3.59
C LEU A 144 -6.74 -9.34 4.52
N THR A 145 -7.70 -10.15 4.06
CA THR A 145 -8.86 -10.56 4.84
C THR A 145 -8.71 -12.05 5.18
N PRO A 146 -8.42 -12.41 6.44
CA PRO A 146 -8.41 -13.81 6.88
C PRO A 146 -9.75 -14.51 6.61
N GLN A 147 -9.67 -15.76 6.16
CA GLN A 147 -10.82 -16.65 5.92
C GLN A 147 -11.11 -17.54 7.13
#